data_AF-A0A949QE76-F1
#
_entry.id   AF-A0A949QE76-F1
#
_cell.length_a   1.000
_cell.length_b   1.000
_cell.length_c   1.000
_cell.angle_alpha   90.00
_cell.angle_beta   90.00
_cell.angle_gamma   90.00
#
_symmetry.space_group_name_H-M   'P 1'
#
loop_
_entity.id
_entity.type
_entity.pdbx_description
1 polymer ?
#
loop_
_entity_poly.entity_id
_entity_poly.type
_entity_poly.pdbx_seq_one_letter_code
_entity_poly.pdbx_strand_id
1 'polypeptide(L)'
;MKELLMLAKDVLLAEKEVTPPNEQSKAKAALTELLAEVKNVMMPIVVERIVTDIDEIVRLVRFPGWQSTKAGEREVQRALRKVIYVKYQIKDQDLFDKAYGYIRQYY
;
A
#
# COMPACT_ATOMS: atom_id res chain seq x y z
N MET A 1 -12.50 -27.30 -4.47
CA MET A 1 -11.47 -26.33 -4.90
C MET A 1 -11.08 -25.47 -3.69
N LYS A 2 -10.28 -26.04 -2.77
CA LYS A 2 -9.82 -25.40 -1.52
C LYS A 2 -8.29 -25.55 -1.35
N GLU A 3 -7.59 -25.89 -2.43
CA GLU A 3 -6.18 -26.34 -2.36
C GLU A 3 -5.17 -25.27 -2.82
N LEU A 4 -5.61 -24.17 -3.43
CA LEU A 4 -4.69 -23.10 -3.87
C LEU A 4 -4.34 -22.08 -2.77
N LEU A 5 -5.13 -22.00 -1.69
CA LEU A 5 -4.95 -21.00 -0.63
C LEU A 5 -4.09 -21.48 0.55
N MET A 6 -3.73 -22.76 0.61
CA MET A 6 -2.82 -23.27 1.65
C MET A 6 -1.35 -23.18 1.24
N LEU A 7 -1.03 -23.26 -0.06
CA LEU A 7 0.35 -23.24 -0.54
C LEU A 7 1.04 -21.86 -0.41
N ALA A 8 0.27 -20.77 -0.40
CA ALA A 8 0.81 -19.42 -0.28
C ALA A 8 1.29 -19.06 1.13
N LYS A 9 0.90 -19.85 2.15
CA LYS A 9 1.23 -19.57 3.55
C LYS A 9 2.57 -20.19 3.96
N ASP A 10 2.95 -21.31 3.36
CA ASP A 10 4.19 -22.03 3.69
C ASP A 10 5.44 -21.42 3.05
N VAL A 11 5.30 -20.76 1.89
CA VAL A 11 6.41 -20.01 1.26
C VAL A 11 6.78 -18.76 2.07
N LEU A 12 5.81 -18.15 2.74
CA LEU A 12 5.99 -16.92 3.52
C LEU A 12 6.74 -17.14 4.85
N LEU A 13 6.81 -18.38 5.33
CA LEU A 13 7.55 -18.73 6.55
C LEU A 13 9.02 -19.04 6.28
N ALA A 14 9.36 -19.48 5.07
CA ALA A 14 10.74 -19.81 4.71
C ALA A 14 11.62 -18.58 4.39
N GLU A 15 11.03 -17.42 4.09
CA GLU A 15 11.77 -16.20 3.73
C GLU A 15 12.14 -15.29 4.92
N LYS A 16 11.74 -15.66 6.15
CA LYS A 16 11.85 -14.77 7.33
C LYS A 16 13.25 -14.66 7.94
N GLU A 17 14.27 -15.36 7.41
CA GLU A 17 15.61 -15.42 8.03
C GLU A 17 16.75 -14.70 7.29
N VAL A 18 16.50 -13.93 6.22
CA VAL A 18 17.59 -13.18 5.58
C VAL A 18 17.17 -11.77 5.18
N THR A 19 17.48 -10.79 6.03
CA THR A 19 17.67 -9.38 5.62
C THR A 19 19.18 -9.16 5.42
N PRO A 20 19.66 -8.38 4.42
CA PRO A 20 19.30 -6.98 4.16
C PRO A 20 19.37 -6.62 2.64
N PRO A 21 19.78 -5.41 2.23
CA PRO A 21 19.00 -4.19 2.00
C PRO A 21 18.22 -4.22 0.67
N ASN A 22 16.93 -4.57 0.67
CA ASN A 22 16.08 -4.34 -0.51
C ASN A 22 14.58 -4.30 -0.21
N GLU A 23 14.18 -4.05 1.04
CA GLU A 23 12.77 -4.08 1.43
C GLU A 23 11.96 -2.99 0.73
N GLN A 24 12.51 -1.80 0.48
CA GLN A 24 11.81 -0.74 -0.26
C GLN A 24 11.53 -1.12 -1.72
N SER A 25 12.48 -1.78 -2.39
CA SER A 25 12.30 -2.25 -3.78
C SER A 25 11.29 -3.39 -3.85
N LYS A 26 11.33 -4.32 -2.89
CA LYS A 26 10.34 -5.41 -2.79
C LYS A 26 8.94 -4.88 -2.49
N ALA A 27 8.85 -3.88 -1.62
CA ALA A 27 7.57 -3.31 -1.23
C ALA A 27 6.97 -2.44 -2.36
N LYS A 28 7.80 -1.79 -3.18
CA LYS A 28 7.38 -1.11 -4.43
C LYS A 28 6.95 -2.10 -5.52
N ALA A 29 7.65 -3.23 -5.65
CA ALA A 29 7.30 -4.29 -6.60
C ALA A 29 5.95 -4.93 -6.24
N ALA A 30 5.72 -5.26 -4.96
CA ALA A 30 4.47 -5.83 -4.49
C ALA A 30 3.26 -4.91 -4.71
N LEU A 31 3.44 -3.59 -4.52
CA LEU A 31 2.40 -2.60 -4.84
C LEU A 31 2.11 -2.55 -6.34
N THR A 32 3.16 -2.59 -7.17
CA THR A 32 3.04 -2.59 -8.64
C THR A 32 2.24 -3.78 -9.14
N GLU A 33 2.51 -4.97 -8.60
CA GLU A 33 1.84 -6.20 -8.99
C GLU A 33 0.37 -6.21 -8.54
N LEU A 34 0.10 -5.81 -7.30
CA LEU A 34 -1.26 -5.68 -6.76
C LEU A 34 -2.11 -4.63 -7.49
N LEU A 35 -1.49 -3.55 -7.97
CA LEU A 35 -2.16 -2.50 -8.76
C LEU A 35 -2.28 -2.85 -10.25
N ALA A 36 -1.43 -3.74 -10.76
CA ALA A 36 -1.53 -4.27 -12.12
C ALA A 36 -2.72 -5.22 -12.26
N GLU A 37 -2.98 -6.03 -11.22
CA GLU A 37 -4.10 -6.98 -11.18
C GLU A 37 -5.49 -6.31 -11.19
N VAL A 38 -5.56 -5.00 -10.85
CA VAL A 38 -6.79 -4.19 -10.84
C VAL A 38 -7.17 -3.65 -12.24
N LYS A 39 -6.37 -3.88 -13.30
CA LYS A 39 -6.57 -3.19 -14.58
C LYS A 39 -7.39 -3.96 -15.61
N ASN A 40 -8.61 -3.49 -15.80
CA ASN A 40 -8.96 -2.90 -17.08
C ASN A 40 -8.98 -1.36 -16.90
N VAL A 41 -8.26 -0.61 -17.74
CA VAL A 41 -8.35 0.85 -17.99
C VAL A 41 -7.53 1.85 -17.12
N MET A 42 -6.41 1.49 -16.48
CA MET A 42 -5.41 2.52 -16.09
C MET A 42 -4.05 2.21 -16.72
N MET A 43 -3.37 3.20 -17.31
CA MET A 43 -2.04 2.98 -17.90
C MET A 43 -0.98 2.74 -16.80
N PRO A 44 0.03 1.87 -17.00
CA PRO A 44 1.09 1.59 -16.01
C PRO A 44 1.73 2.84 -15.38
N ILE A 45 1.96 3.86 -16.21
CA ILE A 45 2.54 5.16 -15.81
C ILE A 45 1.72 5.88 -14.73
N VAL A 46 0.39 5.75 -14.75
CA VAL A 46 -0.50 6.42 -13.78
C VAL A 46 -0.36 5.80 -12.39
N VAL A 47 -0.11 4.49 -12.32
CA VAL A 47 0.05 3.76 -11.06
C VAL A 47 1.31 4.21 -10.31
N GLU A 48 2.44 4.33 -11.00
CA GLU A 48 3.69 4.78 -10.37
C GLU A 48 3.58 6.19 -9.79
N ARG A 49 2.85 7.07 -10.48
CA ARG A 49 2.58 8.45 -10.01
C ARG A 49 1.70 8.45 -8.76
N ILE A 50 0.65 7.62 -8.72
CA ILE A 50 -0.22 7.47 -7.55
C ILE A 50 0.59 7.01 -6.34
N VAL A 51 1.42 5.98 -6.51
CA VAL A 51 2.25 5.44 -5.41
C VAL A 51 3.23 6.50 -4.90
N THR A 52 3.85 7.26 -5.80
CA THR A 52 4.79 8.33 -5.43
C THR A 52 4.08 9.44 -4.64
N ASP A 53 2.92 9.88 -5.08
CA ASP A 53 2.13 10.90 -4.36
C ASP A 53 1.65 10.42 -2.98
N ILE A 54 1.30 9.13 -2.86
CA ILE A 54 0.91 8.53 -1.59
C ILE A 54 2.10 8.50 -0.63
N ASP A 55 3.29 8.06 -1.08
CA ASP A 55 4.51 8.07 -0.27
C ASP A 55 4.84 9.47 0.25
N GLU A 56 4.84 10.47 -0.65
CA GLU A 56 5.13 11.86 -0.29
C GLU A 56 4.14 12.40 0.74
N ILE A 57 2.83 12.25 0.52
CA ILE A 57 1.85 12.82 1.45
C ILE A 57 1.91 12.14 2.82
N VAL A 58 2.10 10.82 2.88
CA VAL A 58 2.19 10.08 4.14
C VAL A 58 3.42 10.49 4.92
N ARG A 59 4.56 10.67 4.25
CA ARG A 59 5.79 11.17 4.91
C ARG A 59 5.61 12.55 5.53
N LEU A 60 4.80 13.41 4.91
CA LEU A 60 4.54 14.76 5.42
C LEU A 60 3.61 14.77 6.63
N VAL A 61 2.61 13.88 6.68
CA VAL A 61 1.59 13.89 7.76
C VAL A 61 1.89 12.91 8.89
N ARG A 62 2.76 11.91 8.68
CA ARG A 62 3.11 10.94 9.73
C ARG A 62 3.98 11.58 10.81
N PHE A 63 3.84 11.06 12.02
CA PHE A 63 4.67 11.40 13.18
C PHE A 63 4.90 10.14 14.03
N PRO A 64 5.96 10.08 14.86
CA PRO A 64 6.22 8.92 15.71
C PRO A 64 5.00 8.52 16.54
N GLY A 65 4.56 7.25 16.44
CA GLY A 65 3.41 6.74 17.18
C GLY A 65 2.03 7.13 16.63
N TRP A 66 1.95 7.70 15.41
CA TRP A 66 0.67 8.09 14.79
C TRP A 66 -0.34 6.94 14.74
N GLN A 67 0.14 5.71 14.51
CA GLN A 67 -0.65 4.47 14.43
C GLN A 67 -1.36 4.10 15.74
N SER A 68 -0.88 4.60 16.88
CA SER A 68 -1.44 4.29 18.21
C SER A 68 -2.51 5.29 18.63
N THR A 69 -2.77 6.34 17.84
CA THR A 69 -3.72 7.39 18.18
C THR A 69 -4.83 7.50 17.13
N LYS A 70 -6.07 7.67 17.58
CA LYS A 70 -7.21 7.91 16.68
C LYS A 70 -7.04 9.17 15.84
N ALA A 71 -6.34 10.18 16.37
CA ALA A 71 -6.07 11.42 15.65
C ALA A 71 -5.07 11.20 14.51
N GLY A 72 -3.95 10.52 14.78
CA GLY A 72 -2.95 10.19 13.76
C GLY A 72 -3.50 9.29 12.66
N GLU A 73 -4.22 8.22 13.02
CA GLU A 73 -4.89 7.35 12.05
C GLU A 73 -5.84 8.15 11.14
N ARG A 74 -6.66 9.05 11.71
CA ARG A 74 -7.58 9.89 10.93
C ARG A 74 -6.85 10.86 10.00
N GLU A 75 -5.73 11.42 10.43
CA GLU A 75 -4.96 12.37 9.63
C GLU A 75 -4.37 11.67 8.38
N VAL A 76 -3.77 10.50 8.57
CA VAL A 76 -3.26 9.68 7.47
C VAL A 76 -4.38 9.23 6.52
N GLN A 77 -5.52 8.78 7.05
CA GLN A 77 -6.67 8.41 6.21
C GLN A 77 -7.20 9.60 5.39
N ARG A 78 -7.24 10.80 5.95
CA ARG A 78 -7.66 12.03 5.24
C ARG A 78 -6.70 12.37 4.12
N ALA A 79 -5.39 12.33 4.40
CA ALA A 79 -4.35 12.55 3.42
C ALA A 79 -4.44 11.54 2.26
N LEU A 80 -4.59 10.26 2.57
CA LEU A 80 -4.75 9.20 1.57
C LEU A 80 -6.01 9.41 0.71
N ARG A 81 -7.14 9.78 1.31
CA ARG A 81 -8.38 10.08 0.57
C ARG A 81 -8.19 11.26 -0.39
N LYS A 82 -7.47 12.30 0.03
CA LYS A 82 -7.19 13.47 -0.82
C LYS A 82 -6.41 13.06 -2.07
N VAL A 83 -5.48 12.12 -1.98
CA VAL A 83 -4.76 11.62 -3.15
C VAL A 83 -5.64 10.71 -4.00
N ILE A 84 -6.15 9.61 -3.44
CA ILE A 84 -6.85 8.59 -4.22
C ILE A 84 -8.18 9.12 -4.79
N TYR A 85 -9.02 9.73 -3.93
CA TYR A 85 -10.40 10.09 -4.31
C TYR A 85 -10.49 11.48 -4.95
N VAL A 86 -9.64 12.42 -4.55
CA VAL A 86 -9.73 13.81 -5.03
C VAL A 86 -8.74 14.08 -6.16
N LYS A 87 -7.44 13.78 -5.99
CA LYS A 87 -6.44 14.03 -7.04
C LYS A 87 -6.61 13.09 -8.22
N TYR A 88 -6.81 11.79 -7.96
CA TYR A 88 -6.89 10.76 -9.00
C TYR A 88 -8.30 10.31 -9.35
N GLN A 89 -9.32 10.77 -8.61
CA GLN A 89 -10.74 10.44 -8.84
C GLN A 89 -11.03 8.92 -8.84
N ILE A 90 -10.22 8.14 -8.13
CA ILE A 90 -10.40 6.69 -8.01
C ILE A 90 -11.30 6.42 -6.81
N LYS A 91 -12.56 6.07 -7.06
CA LYS A 91 -13.54 5.77 -6.02
C LYS A 91 -13.64 4.27 -5.78
N ASP A 92 -12.52 3.68 -5.38
CA ASP A 92 -12.42 2.25 -5.07
C ASP A 92 -12.05 2.09 -3.58
N GLN A 93 -12.98 1.49 -2.83
CA GLN A 93 -12.84 1.31 -1.39
C GLN A 93 -11.84 0.18 -1.05
N ASP A 94 -11.80 -0.89 -1.83
CA ASP A 94 -10.87 -2.01 -1.63
C ASP A 94 -9.44 -1.55 -1.87
N LEU A 95 -9.23 -0.73 -2.91
CA LEU A 95 -7.95 -0.08 -3.17
C LEU A 95 -7.51 0.80 -1.99
N PHE A 96 -8.42 1.63 -1.48
CA PHE A 96 -8.15 2.52 -0.36
C PHE A 96 -7.74 1.71 0.89
N ASP A 97 -8.48 0.65 1.21
CA ASP A 97 -8.22 -0.17 2.40
C ASP A 97 -6.89 -0.92 2.28
N LYS A 98 -6.55 -1.44 1.10
CA LYS A 98 -5.24 -2.05 0.82
C LYS A 98 -4.11 -1.03 0.95
N ALA A 99 -4.26 0.16 0.38
CA ALA A 99 -3.26 1.22 0.46
C ALA A 99 -3.06 1.69 1.92
N TYR A 100 -4.14 1.89 2.67
CA TYR A 100 -4.07 2.26 4.09
C TYR A 100 -3.41 1.16 4.94
N GLY A 101 -3.76 -0.11 4.71
CA GLY A 101 -3.15 -1.25 5.38
C GLY A 101 -1.64 -1.29 5.17
N TYR A 102 -1.20 -1.06 3.94
CA TYR A 102 0.22 -0.98 3.60
C TYR A 102 0.91 0.19 4.33
N ILE A 103 0.32 1.38 4.32
CA ILE A 103 0.86 2.54 5.02
C ILE A 103 1.02 2.24 6.52
N ARG A 104 0.02 1.65 7.15
CA ARG A 104 0.07 1.25 8.56
C ARG A 104 1.15 0.21 8.86
N GLN A 105 1.48 -0.66 7.91
CA GLN A 105 2.49 -1.69 8.12
C GLN A 105 3.93 -1.15 7.98
N TYR A 106 4.15 -0.17 7.09
CA TYR A 106 5.50 0.23 6.67
C TYR A 106 5.90 1.68 6.99
N TYR A 107 4.99 2.54 7.49
CA TYR A 107 5.26 3.96 7.77
C TYR A 107 5.07 4.40 9.21
#